data_AF-L0A746-F1
#
_entry.id   AF-L0A746-F1
#
_cell.length_a   1.000
_cell.length_b   1.000
_cell.length_c   1.000
_cell.angle_alpha   90.00
_cell.angle_beta   90.00
_cell.angle_gamma   90.00
#
_symmetry.space_group_name_H-M   'P 1'
#
loop_
_entity.id
_entity.type
_entity.pdbx_description
1 polymer ?
#
loop_
_entity_poly.entity_id
_entity_poly.type
_entity_poly.pdbx_seq_one_letter_code
_entity_poly.pdbx_strand_id
1 'polypeptide(L)'
;MDRATRQIVGCFVGQRDVLGAYGLWQSLPTAYLSAECRTDRLAAYQSVVFGGLHRIGGTQHIERFNATLRARLAHLVRKSLSFSRNQHHLETLVWLFIHRYNASLP
;
A
#
# COMPACT_ATOMS: atom_id res chain seq x y z
N MET A 1 -3.51 3.94 -3.33
CA MET A 1 -3.14 4.78 -4.49
C MET A 1 -4.38 5.47 -4.97
N ASP A 2 -4.33 6.78 -5.14
CA ASP A 2 -5.35 7.55 -5.84
C ASP A 2 -5.31 7.22 -7.34
N ARG A 3 -6.45 6.88 -7.94
CA ARG A 3 -6.50 6.44 -9.33
C ARG A 3 -6.32 7.57 -10.33
N ALA A 4 -6.81 8.78 -10.00
CA ALA A 4 -6.75 9.94 -10.86
C ALA A 4 -5.32 10.50 -10.88
N THR A 5 -4.74 10.71 -9.70
CA THR A 5 -3.42 11.36 -9.58
C THR A 5 -2.25 10.38 -9.60
N ARG A 6 -2.51 9.08 -9.39
CA ARG A 6 -1.49 8.03 -9.18
C ARG A 6 -0.70 8.15 -7.89
N GLN A 7 -0.99 9.13 -7.05
CA GLN A 7 -0.27 9.29 -5.79
C GLN A 7 -0.55 8.13 -4.83
N ILE A 8 0.49 7.71 -4.11
CA ILE A 8 0.34 6.83 -2.96
C ILE A 8 -0.03 7.70 -1.77
N VAL A 9 -1.28 7.57 -1.32
CA VAL A 9 -1.86 8.42 -0.26
C VAL A 9 -1.89 7.74 1.11
N GLY A 10 -1.55 6.45 1.18
CA GLY A 10 -1.48 5.69 2.41
C GLY A 10 -0.58 4.47 2.23
N CYS A 11 0.06 4.05 3.32
CA CYS A 11 0.97 2.92 3.36
C CYS A 11 1.00 2.34 4.77
N PHE A 12 1.10 1.02 4.85
CA PHE A 12 1.35 0.29 6.08
C PHE A 12 2.30 -0.87 5.78
N VAL A 13 3.33 -1.03 6.61
CA VAL A 13 4.31 -2.12 6.50
C VAL A 13 4.00 -3.14 7.59
N GLY A 14 3.42 -4.27 7.21
CA GLY A 14 3.04 -5.31 8.16
C GLY A 14 2.55 -6.59 7.48
N GLN A 15 1.84 -7.41 8.24
CA GLN A 15 1.29 -8.67 7.73
C GLN A 15 0.09 -8.43 6.80
N ARG A 16 -0.19 -9.42 5.96
CA ARG A 16 -1.34 -9.44 5.05
C ARG A 16 -2.54 -10.10 5.74
N ASP A 17 -2.98 -9.51 6.83
CA ASP A 17 -4.10 -9.96 7.66
C ASP A 17 -5.07 -8.80 7.96
N VAL A 18 -6.05 -9.06 8.82
CA VAL A 18 -7.05 -8.07 9.23
C VAL A 18 -6.40 -6.87 9.92
N LEU A 19 -5.44 -7.09 10.82
CA LEU A 19 -4.73 -6.00 11.51
C LEU A 19 -3.93 -5.13 10.53
N GLY A 20 -3.27 -5.76 9.55
CA GLY A 20 -2.58 -5.03 8.50
C GLY A 20 -3.52 -4.23 7.60
N ALA A 21 -4.71 -4.75 7.31
CA ALA A 21 -5.74 -4.00 6.59
C ALA A 21 -6.22 -2.77 7.39
N TYR A 22 -6.42 -2.91 8.71
CA TYR A 22 -6.74 -1.79 9.60
C TYR A 22 -5.61 -0.76 9.66
N GLY A 23 -4.35 -1.18 9.79
CA GLY A 23 -3.21 -0.28 9.78
C GLY A 23 -3.12 0.52 8.47
N LEU A 24 -3.38 -0.14 7.33
CA LEU A 24 -3.47 0.56 6.04
C LEU A 24 -4.62 1.56 6.01
N TRP A 25 -5.80 1.19 6.50
CA TRP A 25 -6.96 2.08 6.55
C TRP A 25 -6.70 3.32 7.40
N GLN A 26 -6.09 3.14 8.59
CA GLN A 26 -5.71 4.25 9.47
C GLN A 26 -4.65 5.19 8.88
N SER A 27 -3.81 4.69 7.96
CA SER A 27 -2.82 5.53 7.28
C SER A 27 -3.42 6.50 6.26
N LEU A 28 -4.70 6.32 5.89
CA LEU A 28 -5.34 7.15 4.87
C LEU A 28 -5.77 8.52 5.44
N PRO A 29 -5.54 9.62 4.70
CA PRO A 29 -6.12 10.91 5.05
C PRO A 29 -7.64 10.85 5.05
N THR A 30 -8.29 11.66 5.89
CA THR A 30 -9.75 11.68 6.07
C THR A 30 -10.53 11.81 4.77
N ALA A 31 -10.02 12.60 3.81
CA ALA A 31 -10.64 12.79 2.50
C ALA A 31 -10.80 11.50 1.68
N TYR A 32 -10.02 10.45 1.98
CA TYR A 32 -10.06 9.17 1.28
C TYR A 32 -10.96 8.12 1.95
N LEU A 33 -11.48 8.38 3.17
CA LEU A 33 -12.27 7.38 3.91
C LEU A 33 -13.65 7.12 3.27
N SER A 34 -14.14 8.04 2.44
CA SER A 34 -15.38 7.88 1.66
C SER A 34 -15.13 7.49 0.20
N ALA A 35 -13.88 7.19 -0.18
CA ALA A 35 -13.54 6.87 -1.57
C ALA A 35 -13.90 5.42 -1.93
N GLU A 36 -14.24 5.20 -3.21
CA GLU A 36 -14.38 3.85 -3.75
C GLU A 36 -13.03 3.13 -3.76
N CYS A 37 -12.93 2.01 -3.05
CA CYS A 37 -11.71 1.24 -2.88
C CYS A 37 -11.71 0.01 -3.79
N ARG A 38 -10.69 -0.07 -4.64
CA ARG A 38 -10.42 -1.22 -5.50
C ARG A 38 -9.37 -2.13 -4.89
N THR A 39 -9.73 -3.38 -4.61
CA THR A 39 -8.80 -4.33 -3.96
C THR A 39 -8.70 -5.64 -4.73
N ASP A 40 -7.65 -6.41 -4.43
CA ASP A 40 -7.66 -7.83 -4.71
C ASP A 40 -8.59 -8.52 -3.71
N ARG A 41 -9.08 -9.73 -4.02
CA ARG A 41 -10.16 -10.41 -3.26
C ARG A 41 -9.72 -10.93 -1.89
N LEU A 42 -8.72 -10.31 -1.26
CA LEU A 42 -8.27 -10.68 0.07
C LEU A 42 -9.41 -10.42 1.08
N ALA A 43 -9.81 -11.47 1.80
CA ALA A 43 -10.92 -11.43 2.75
C ALA A 43 -10.75 -10.36 3.83
N ALA A 44 -9.51 -10.06 4.23
CA ALA A 44 -9.20 -9.04 5.24
C ALA A 44 -9.78 -7.65 4.91
N TYR A 45 -9.90 -7.28 3.64
CA TYR A 45 -10.42 -5.97 3.26
C TYR A 45 -11.89 -5.76 3.60
N GLN A 46 -12.68 -6.84 3.76
CA GLN A 46 -14.09 -6.74 4.16
C GLN A 46 -14.27 -6.13 5.57
N SER A 47 -13.21 -6.15 6.39
CA SER A 47 -13.23 -5.56 7.73
C SER A 47 -13.06 -4.04 7.76
N VAL A 48 -12.54 -3.45 6.67
CA VAL A 48 -12.17 -2.02 6.61
C VAL A 48 -12.85 -1.25 5.49
N VAL A 49 -13.16 -1.91 4.37
CA VAL A 49 -13.88 -1.32 3.24
C VAL A 49 -15.32 -1.78 3.27
N PHE A 50 -16.24 -0.89 3.61
CA PHE A 50 -17.63 -1.23 3.84
C PHE A 50 -18.52 -1.11 2.59
N GLY A 51 -19.38 -2.10 2.40
CA GLY A 51 -20.56 -2.04 1.52
C GLY A 51 -20.27 -1.58 0.09
N GLY A 52 -20.97 -0.52 -0.34
CA GLY A 52 -20.94 -0.02 -1.72
C GLY A 52 -19.61 0.59 -2.17
N LEU A 53 -18.70 0.90 -1.24
CA LEU A 53 -17.38 1.45 -1.54
C LEU A 53 -16.38 0.36 -1.98
N HIS A 54 -16.68 -0.92 -1.73
CA HIS A 54 -15.77 -2.01 -2.09
C HIS A 54 -16.00 -2.47 -3.52
N ARG A 55 -14.96 -2.33 -4.37
CA ARG A 55 -14.93 -2.92 -5.71
C ARG A 55 -13.79 -3.92 -5.84
N ILE A 56 -14.11 -5.08 -6.40
CA ILE A 56 -13.14 -6.12 -6.67
C ILE A 56 -12.49 -5.86 -8.05
N GLY A 57 -11.16 -5.93 -8.10
CA GLY A 57 -10.38 -5.80 -9.33
C GLY A 57 -10.02 -4.35 -9.69
N GLY A 58 -9.43 -4.16 -10.88
CA GLY A 58 -8.87 -2.86 -11.28
C GLY A 58 -7.61 -2.44 -10.50
N THR A 59 -6.88 -3.43 -9.98
CA THR A 59 -5.67 -3.29 -9.15
C THR A 59 -4.37 -3.13 -9.95
N GLN A 60 -4.45 -3.12 -11.28
CA GLN A 60 -3.29 -3.12 -12.19
C GLN A 60 -2.26 -2.02 -11.87
N HIS A 61 -2.73 -0.82 -11.50
CA HIS A 61 -1.84 0.30 -11.20
C HIS A 61 -1.08 0.14 -9.88
N ILE A 62 -1.76 -0.31 -8.81
CA ILE A 62 -1.09 -0.57 -7.53
C ILE A 62 -0.19 -1.80 -7.62
N GLU A 63 -0.56 -2.82 -8.41
CA GLU A 63 0.28 -3.97 -8.70
C GLU A 63 1.57 -3.57 -9.43
N ARG A 64 1.47 -2.69 -10.43
CA ARG A 64 2.64 -2.13 -11.13
C ARG A 64 3.54 -1.35 -10.18
N PHE A 65 2.97 -0.47 -9.35
CA PHE A 65 3.72 0.25 -8.32
C PHE A 65 4.43 -0.72 -7.37
N ASN A 66 3.73 -1.73 -6.85
CA ASN A 66 4.30 -2.74 -5.95
C ASN A 66 5.43 -3.54 -6.63
N ALA A 67 5.34 -3.81 -7.93
CA ALA A 67 6.41 -4.43 -8.69
C ALA A 67 7.65 -3.53 -8.78
N THR A 68 7.46 -2.23 -9.08
CA THR A 68 8.55 -1.24 -9.10
C THR A 68 9.19 -1.09 -7.72
N LEU A 69 8.38 -1.00 -6.66
CA LEU A 69 8.84 -0.91 -5.28
C LEU A 69 9.75 -2.10 -4.92
N ARG A 70 9.30 -3.34 -5.22
CA ARG A 70 10.10 -4.56 -5.00
C ARG A 70 11.38 -4.61 -5.82
N ALA A 71 11.35 -4.12 -7.06
CA ALA A 71 12.54 -4.08 -7.91
C ALA A 71 13.60 -3.06 -7.42
N ARG A 72 13.18 -2.00 -6.73
CA ARG A 72 14.06 -0.92 -6.27
C ARG A 72 14.51 -1.09 -4.82
N LEU A 73 13.72 -1.74 -3.98
CA LEU A 73 14.03 -1.98 -2.58
C LEU A 73 14.38 -3.45 -2.36
N ALA A 74 15.69 -3.76 -2.32
CA ALA A 74 16.20 -5.12 -2.14
C ALA A 74 15.60 -5.83 -0.91
N HIS A 75 15.27 -5.07 0.14
CA HIS A 75 14.70 -5.61 1.37
C HIS A 75 13.30 -6.22 1.24
N LEU A 76 12.61 -5.92 0.15
CA LEU A 76 11.25 -6.43 -0.11
C LEU A 76 11.24 -7.65 -1.05
N VAL A 77 12.41 -8.14 -1.49
CA VAL A 77 12.51 -9.20 -2.49
C VAL A 77 12.44 -10.59 -1.87
N ARG A 78 13.20 -10.87 -0.79
CA ARG A 78 13.25 -12.20 -0.15
C ARG A 78 13.26 -12.10 1.37
N LYS A 79 12.24 -12.66 2.01
CA LYS A 79 12.06 -12.65 3.47
C LYS A 79 13.22 -13.31 4.24
N SER A 80 13.89 -14.32 3.66
CA SER A 80 14.97 -15.05 4.33
C SER A 80 16.38 -14.51 4.08
N LEU A 81 16.58 -13.71 3.02
CA LEU A 81 17.93 -13.35 2.54
C LEU A 81 18.19 -11.85 2.47
N SER A 82 17.16 -11.03 2.32
CA SER A 82 17.32 -9.58 2.18
C SER A 82 16.56 -8.78 3.22
N PHE A 83 16.03 -9.39 4.28
CA PHE A 83 15.24 -8.68 5.28
C PHE A 83 16.05 -7.61 6.03
N SER A 84 15.36 -6.54 6.44
CA SER A 84 15.91 -5.59 7.41
C SER A 84 15.76 -6.18 8.82
N ARG A 85 16.83 -6.10 9.63
CA ARG A 85 16.77 -6.47 11.05
C ARG A 85 16.02 -5.44 11.91
N ASN A 86 15.90 -4.20 11.42
CA ASN A 86 15.19 -3.13 12.09
C ASN A 86 13.98 -2.71 11.26
N GLN A 87 12.80 -2.87 11.85
CA GLN A 87 11.52 -2.53 11.23
C GLN A 87 11.42 -1.04 10.90
N HIS A 88 11.86 -0.16 11.81
CA HIS A 88 11.82 1.28 11.60
C HIS A 88 12.66 1.72 10.40
N HIS A 89 13.82 1.10 10.19
CA HIS A 89 14.64 1.38 9.00
C HIS A 89 13.94 0.95 7.71
N LEU A 90 13.26 -0.20 7.71
CA LEU A 90 12.50 -0.66 6.55
C LEU A 90 11.35 0.29 6.22
N GLU A 91 10.60 0.70 7.25
CA GLU A 91 9.51 1.68 7.11
C GLU A 91 10.01 2.99 6.54
N THR A 92 11.09 3.55 7.09
CA THR A 92 11.70 4.79 6.59
C THR A 92 12.11 4.69 5.12
N LEU A 93 12.69 3.56 4.70
CA LEU A 93 13.04 3.34 3.29
C LEU A 93 11.81 3.30 2.38
N VAL A 94 10.74 2.63 2.82
CA VAL A 94 9.48 2.57 2.07
C VAL A 94 8.83 3.95 1.97
N TRP A 95 8.78 4.71 3.06
CA TRP A 95 8.24 6.07 3.09
C TRP A 95 9.04 7.03 2.20
N LEU A 96 10.37 6.98 2.27
CA LEU A 96 11.23 7.81 1.42
C LEU A 96 11.02 7.47 -0.07
N PHE A 97 10.88 6.19 -0.40
CA PHE A 97 10.57 5.78 -1.77
C PHE A 97 9.22 6.34 -2.23
N ILE A 98 8.18 6.21 -1.40
CA ILE A 98 6.84 6.74 -1.69
C ILE A 98 6.88 8.26 -1.90
N HIS A 99 7.58 8.99 -1.03
CA HIS A 99 7.72 10.43 -1.15
C HIS A 99 8.37 10.82 -2.49
N ARG A 100 9.47 10.15 -2.87
CA ARG A 100 10.14 10.38 -4.16
C ARG A 100 9.28 10.00 -5.34
N TYR A 101 8.53 8.90 -5.24
CA TYR A 101 7.59 8.47 -6.27
C TYR A 101 6.50 9.53 -6.49
N ASN A 102 5.85 9.99 -5.43
CA ASN A 102 4.80 11.00 -5.52
C ASN A 102 5.33 12.33 -6.09
N ALA A 103 6.54 12.75 -5.69
CA ALA A 103 7.19 13.95 -6.21
C ALA A 103 7.63 13.85 -7.68
N SER A 104 7.70 12.63 -8.24
CA SER A 104 8.06 12.40 -9.65
C SER A 104 6.86 12.34 -10.61
N LEU A 105 5.64 12.40 -10.06
CA LEU A 105 4.43 12.42 -10.86
C LEU A 105 4.26 13.81 -11.52
N PRO A 106 3.75 13.85 -12.77
CA PRO A 106 3.53 15.09 -13.51
C PRO A 106 2.42 15.96 -12.91
#